data_AF-A7S6B7-F1
#
_entry.id   AF-A7S6B7-F1
#
_cell.length_a   1.000
_cell.length_b   1.000
_cell.length_c   1.000
_cell.angle_alpha   90.00
_cell.angle_beta   90.00
_cell.angle_gamma   90.00
#
_symmetry.space_group_name_H-M   'P 1'
#
loop_
_entity.id
_entity.type
_entity.pdbx_description
1 polymer ?
#
loop_
_entity_poly.entity_id
_entity_poly.type
_entity_poly.pdbx_seq_one_letter_code
_entity_poly.pdbx_strand_id
1 'polypeptide(L)'
;IPYQVYVHTGDVFGAGTDARVFMTIFGENGQSPEFELNSNRNDFERDHTDLFEVEVPRLGRLKKIRIRHDNTWFGAGWFLDKVRM
;
A
#
# COMPACT_ATOMS: atom_id res chain seq x y z
N ILE A 1 -8.22 11.58 12.21
CA ILE A 1 -6.81 11.79 11.85
C ILE A 1 -6.49 10.70 10.86
N PRO A 2 -6.23 11.05 9.59
CA PRO A 2 -5.84 10.07 8.58
C PRO A 2 -4.48 9.46 8.94
N TYR A 3 -4.26 8.21 8.55
CA TYR A 3 -2.92 7.63 8.54
C TYR A 3 -2.18 8.09 7.29
N GLN A 4 -0.91 8.43 7.43
CA GLN A 4 -0.02 8.68 6.31
C GLN A 4 0.73 7.40 6.01
N VAL A 5 0.45 6.79 4.86
CA VAL A 5 1.05 5.53 4.45
C VAL A 5 2.10 5.83 3.40
N TYR A 6 3.35 5.55 3.72
CA TYR A 6 4.47 5.63 2.79
C TYR A 6 4.76 4.23 2.27
N VAL A 7 4.61 4.02 0.97
CA VAL A 7 4.93 2.75 0.30
C VAL A 7 6.12 2.99 -0.59
N HIS A 8 7.17 2.18 -0.45
CA HIS A 8 8.33 2.26 -1.32
C HIS A 8 8.50 0.97 -2.11
N THR A 9 8.50 1.11 -3.42
CA THR A 9 8.87 0.08 -4.38
C THR A 9 10.39 0.04 -4.48
N GLY A 10 10.98 -1.15 -4.38
CA GLY A 10 12.44 -1.26 -4.34
C GLY A 10 13.14 -0.99 -5.67
N ASP A 11 14.46 -0.93 -5.61
CA ASP A 11 15.33 -0.63 -6.76
C ASP A 11 15.88 -1.90 -7.44
N VAL A 12 14.99 -2.70 -8.03
CA VAL A 12 15.37 -3.85 -8.88
C VAL A 12 14.70 -3.76 -10.25
N PHE A 13 15.29 -4.39 -11.27
CA PHE A 13 14.70 -4.41 -12.60
C PHE A 13 13.31 -5.05 -12.57
N GLY A 14 12.30 -4.33 -13.10
CA GLY A 14 10.90 -4.79 -13.07
C GLY A 14 10.25 -4.72 -11.68
N ALA A 15 10.73 -3.87 -10.78
CA ALA A 15 10.17 -3.75 -9.43
C ALA A 15 8.77 -3.13 -9.38
N GLY A 16 8.43 -2.25 -10.32
CA GLY A 16 7.16 -1.52 -10.34
C GLY A 16 5.98 -2.33 -10.85
N THR A 17 4.76 -1.82 -10.65
CA THR A 17 3.51 -2.49 -11.02
C THR A 17 2.43 -1.51 -11.45
N ASP A 18 1.68 -1.86 -12.50
CA ASP A 18 0.44 -1.18 -12.89
C ASP A 18 -0.81 -1.84 -12.28
N ALA A 19 -0.65 -2.98 -11.58
CA ALA A 19 -1.75 -3.63 -10.87
C ALA A 19 -2.29 -2.75 -9.75
N ARG A 20 -3.59 -2.84 -9.47
CA ARG A 20 -4.19 -2.11 -8.34
C ARG A 20 -3.72 -2.71 -7.03
N VAL A 21 -3.28 -1.85 -6.12
CA VAL A 21 -2.77 -2.24 -4.78
C VAL A 21 -3.82 -1.89 -3.73
N PHE A 22 -4.04 -2.81 -2.80
CA PHE A 22 -5.03 -2.72 -1.74
C PHE A 22 -4.36 -2.95 -0.39
N MET A 23 -4.89 -2.31 0.64
CA MET A 23 -4.41 -2.47 2.01
C MET A 23 -5.54 -2.72 3.00
N THR A 24 -5.25 -3.53 4.02
CA THR A 24 -6.05 -3.67 5.23
C THR A 24 -5.15 -3.45 6.45
N ILE A 25 -5.57 -2.59 7.38
CA ILE A 25 -4.84 -2.30 8.61
C ILE A 25 -5.49 -3.07 9.76
N PHE A 26 -4.68 -3.69 10.62
CA PHE A 26 -5.11 -4.46 11.78
C PHE A 26 -4.56 -3.82 13.06
N GLY A 27 -5.42 -3.59 14.05
CA GLY A 27 -5.05 -3.07 15.36
C GLY A 27 -5.72 -3.84 16.50
N GLU A 28 -5.62 -3.30 17.71
CA GLU A 28 -6.26 -3.86 18.91
C GLU A 28 -7.78 -3.89 18.83
N ASN A 29 -8.40 -2.88 18.22
CA ASN A 29 -9.85 -2.72 18.18
C ASN A 29 -10.50 -3.35 16.93
N GLY A 30 -9.74 -4.15 16.16
CA GLY A 30 -10.22 -4.81 14.94
C GLY A 30 -9.39 -4.45 13.71
N GLN A 31 -10.04 -4.38 12.55
CA GLN A 31 -9.40 -4.09 11.26
C GLN A 31 -10.17 -3.02 10.49
N SER A 32 -9.48 -2.32 9.58
CA SER A 32 -10.16 -1.51 8.56
C SER A 32 -10.89 -2.40 7.55
N PRO A 33 -11.84 -1.84 6.77
CA PRO A 33 -12.15 -2.38 5.45
C PRO A 33 -10.87 -2.49 4.58
N GLU A 34 -10.92 -3.31 3.54
CA GLU A 34 -9.91 -3.23 2.46
C GLU A 34 -10.18 -1.96 1.65
N PHE A 35 -9.11 -1.21 1.35
CA PHE A 35 -9.19 0.00 0.53
C PHE A 35 -8.04 0.02 -0.48
N GLU A 36 -8.28 0.65 -1.63
CA GLU A 36 -7.28 0.84 -2.68
C GLU A 36 -6.29 1.94 -2.29
N LEU A 37 -5.00 1.71 -2.56
CA LEU A 37 -3.96 2.73 -2.48
C LEU A 37 -3.82 3.35 -3.87
N ASN A 38 -4.30 4.58 -4.03
CA ASN A 38 -4.33 5.28 -5.30
C ASN A 38 -4.22 6.79 -5.07
N SER A 39 -3.16 7.40 -5.60
CA SER A 39 -2.92 8.85 -5.51
C SER A 39 -3.44 9.61 -6.75
N ASN A 40 -4.11 8.91 -7.67
CA ASN A 40 -4.50 9.35 -9.02
C ASN A 40 -3.29 9.77 -9.87
N ARG A 41 -2.15 9.14 -9.64
CA ARG A 41 -0.91 9.30 -10.41
C ARG A 41 -0.38 7.93 -10.81
N ASN A 42 0.81 7.92 -11.42
CA ASN A 42 1.54 6.69 -11.66
C ASN A 42 2.25 6.27 -10.37
N ASP A 43 1.57 5.43 -9.58
CA ASP A 43 2.04 4.93 -8.29
C ASP A 43 2.89 3.66 -8.46
N PHE A 44 3.62 3.28 -7.41
CA PHE A 44 4.35 2.02 -7.28
C PHE A 44 5.49 1.83 -8.27
N GLU A 45 6.08 2.92 -8.77
CA GLU A 45 7.22 2.90 -9.67
C GLU A 45 8.53 2.51 -8.98
N ARG A 46 9.44 1.87 -9.74
CA ARG A 46 10.77 1.44 -9.25
C ARG A 46 11.48 2.60 -8.53
N ASP A 47 12.03 2.31 -7.35
CA ASP A 47 12.76 3.26 -6.50
C ASP A 47 11.96 4.52 -6.12
N HIS A 48 10.62 4.46 -6.18
CA HIS A 48 9.74 5.55 -5.79
C HIS A 48 9.13 5.32 -4.41
N THR A 49 8.79 6.40 -3.70
CA THR A 49 8.00 6.35 -2.46
C THR A 49 6.70 7.11 -2.67
N ASP A 50 5.58 6.40 -2.61
CA ASP A 50 4.24 6.97 -2.72
C ASP A 50 3.67 7.25 -1.33
N LEU A 51 2.95 8.37 -1.20
CA LEU A 51 2.25 8.78 0.02
C LEU A 51 0.74 8.71 -0.19
N PHE A 52 0.07 7.93 0.65
CA PHE A 52 -1.39 7.85 0.69
C PHE A 52 -1.92 8.35 2.03
N GLU A 53 -2.90 9.24 1.98
CA GLU A 53 -3.66 9.65 3.15
C GLU A 53 -4.92 8.80 3.26
N VAL A 54 -5.02 8.03 4.35
CA VAL A 54 -6.09 7.03 4.50
C VAL A 54 -6.91 7.31 5.75
N GLU A 55 -8.21 7.47 5.56
CA GLU A 55 -9.16 7.55 6.65
C GLU A 55 -9.73 6.16 6.99
N VAL A 56 -9.40 5.67 8.19
CA VAL A 56 -9.98 4.42 8.74
C VAL A 56 -10.47 4.64 10.16
N PRO A 57 -11.35 3.77 10.69
CA PRO A 57 -11.77 3.81 12.09
C PRO A 57 -10.58 3.75 13.06
N ARG A 58 -10.79 4.16 14.32
CA ARG A 58 -9.75 4.05 15.36
C ARG A 58 -9.48 2.59 15.72
N LEU A 59 -8.39 2.03 15.20
CA LEU A 59 -8.02 0.62 15.39
C LEU A 59 -7.22 0.35 16.68
N GLY A 60 -6.95 1.35 17.51
CA GLY A 60 -6.06 1.20 18.68
C GLY A 60 -4.60 1.06 18.25
N ARG A 61 -3.76 0.37 19.04
CA ARG A 61 -2.37 0.11 18.63
C ARG A 61 -2.34 -0.79 17.39
N LEU A 62 -1.64 -0.34 16.35
CA LEU A 62 -1.47 -1.12 15.12
C LEU A 62 -0.63 -2.37 15.39
N LYS A 63 -1.05 -3.50 14.79
CA LYS A 63 -0.39 -4.80 14.96
C LYS A 63 0.17 -5.35 13.66
N LYS A 64 -0.50 -5.07 12.54
CA LYS A 64 -0.23 -5.69 11.25
C LYS A 64 -0.85 -4.86 10.13
N ILE A 65 -0.24 -4.93 8.95
CA ILE A 65 -0.87 -4.59 7.69
C ILE A 65 -0.98 -5.85 6.81
N ARG A 66 -1.95 -5.85 5.90
CA ARG A 66 -1.99 -6.76 4.76
C ARG A 66 -2.00 -5.91 3.51
N ILE A 67 -1.10 -6.20 2.59
CA ILE A 67 -1.09 -5.60 1.26
C ILE A 67 -1.36 -6.70 0.24
N ARG A 68 -2.21 -6.39 -0.74
CA ARG A 68 -2.62 -7.28 -1.83
C ARG A 68 -2.56 -6.47 -3.13
N HIS A 69 -2.27 -7.12 -4.24
CA HIS A 69 -2.53 -6.57 -5.58
C HIS A 69 -3.51 -7.48 -6.32
N ASP A 70 -4.19 -6.99 -7.35
CA ASP A 70 -5.16 -7.76 -8.14
C ASP A 70 -4.58 -8.47 -9.36
N ASN A 71 -3.26 -8.40 -9.54
CA ASN A 71 -2.52 -9.04 -10.63
C ASN A 71 -2.99 -8.62 -12.04
N THR A 72 -3.56 -7.42 -12.17
CA THR A 72 -3.98 -6.85 -13.45
C THR A 72 -2.80 -6.21 -14.19
N TRP A 73 -2.94 -6.06 -15.51
CA TRP A 73 -1.96 -5.47 -16.42
C TRP A 73 -0.68 -6.27 -16.66
N PHE A 74 0.08 -5.88 -17.68
CA PHE A 74 1.35 -6.54 -18.01
C PHE A 74 2.40 -6.16 -16.97
N GLY A 75 3.17 -7.14 -16.50
CA GLY A 75 4.19 -6.88 -15.48
C GLY A 75 3.63 -6.70 -14.06
N ALA A 76 2.52 -7.36 -13.73
CA ALA A 76 1.85 -7.25 -12.43
C ALA A 76 2.62 -7.77 -11.19
N GLY A 77 3.84 -8.29 -11.40
CA GLY A 77 4.75 -8.63 -10.31
C GLY A 77 5.28 -7.35 -9.67
N TRP A 78 5.40 -7.32 -8.35
CA TRP A 78 5.78 -6.11 -7.64
C TRP A 78 6.82 -6.43 -6.57
N PHE A 79 7.88 -5.64 -6.53
CA PHE A 79 8.88 -5.70 -5.46
C PHE A 79 8.63 -4.57 -4.46
N LEU A 80 7.77 -4.86 -3.47
CA LEU A 80 7.55 -4.01 -2.32
C LEU A 80 8.75 -4.09 -1.36
N ASP A 81 9.50 -3.01 -1.20
CA ASP A 81 10.63 -2.94 -0.25
C ASP A 81 10.15 -2.65 1.17
N LYS A 82 9.39 -1.56 1.36
CA LYS A 82 8.98 -1.13 2.71
C LYS A 82 7.66 -0.35 2.72
N VAL A 83 7.00 -0.43 3.87
CA VAL A 83 5.81 0.37 4.21
C VAL A 83 6.04 1.04 5.56
N ARG A 84 5.73 2.34 5.67
CA ARG A 84 5.79 3.11 6.92
C ARG A 84 4.45 3.81 7.16
N MET A 85 4.03 3.84 8.41
CA MET A 85 2.75 4.41 8.88
C MET A 85 2.94 5.16 10.18
#